data_AF-D6STB3-F1
#
_entry.id   AF-D6STB3-F1
#
_cell.length_a   1.000
_cell.length_b   1.000
_cell.length_c   1.000
_cell.angle_alpha   90.00
_cell.angle_beta   90.00
_cell.angle_gamma   90.00
#
_symmetry.space_group_name_H-M   'P 1'
#
loop_
_entity.id
_entity.type
_entity.pdbx_description
1 polymer ?
#
loop_
_entity_poly.entity_id
_entity_poly.type
_entity_poly.pdbx_seq_one_letter_code
_entity_poly.pdbx_strand_id
1 'polypeptide(L)'
;MEYLPLEGWKPTKVSDLVDLPSDDFTIFIPDFNFLLYDAVNDDLEDYDFDETLKALFTLWRYSGSPEFMQGVQKAFQLIKKVDPKARLLDFVQMILHYLEVTRDEKEYIDIKKIAETEIDEGEEYMGTIAEMFRREGDERTEQRFLQEKPIWEKQSELKTTQEMLVKSLKMRFDLVKPNIKEQIRFIQDVDTLNDLFEMSFKCSSIEEFTDLLEKVTEN
;
A
#
# COMPACT_ATOMS: atom_id res chain seq x y z
N MET A 1 22.52 26.65 10.71
CA MET A 1 22.70 26.67 12.18
C MET A 1 21.30 26.66 12.75
N GLU A 2 20.73 25.47 12.87
CA GLU A 2 19.40 25.29 13.46
C GLU A 2 19.55 25.00 14.94
N TYR A 3 18.66 25.63 15.71
CA TYR A 3 18.64 25.70 17.16
C TYR A 3 18.41 24.32 17.77
N LEU A 4 19.44 23.73 18.39
CA LEU A 4 19.22 22.78 19.49
C LEU A 4 18.96 23.61 20.76
N PRO A 5 17.88 23.36 21.53
CA PRO A 5 17.66 24.09 22.76
C PRO A 5 18.71 23.68 23.80
N LEU A 6 19.48 24.66 24.27
CA LEU A 6 20.49 24.59 25.34
C LEU A 6 19.91 24.30 26.74
N GLU A 7 18.61 24.07 26.85
CA GLU A 7 17.91 23.88 28.13
C GLU A 7 17.00 22.66 28.01
N GLY A 8 17.21 21.66 28.87
CA GLY A 8 16.46 20.40 28.85
C GLY A 8 14.94 20.56 29.04
N TRP A 9 14.24 19.43 28.89
CA TRP A 9 12.83 19.14 29.19
C TRP A 9 11.91 20.36 29.41
N LYS A 10 11.45 20.99 28.32
CA LYS A 10 10.34 21.95 28.39
C LYS A 10 9.05 21.31 27.88
N PRO A 11 8.04 21.13 28.76
CA PRO A 11 6.70 20.78 28.31
C PRO A 11 6.27 21.79 27.25
N THR A 12 5.96 21.30 26.04
CA THR A 12 5.60 22.15 24.89
C THR A 12 4.18 21.80 24.45
N LYS A 13 3.39 22.80 24.01
CA LYS A 13 2.06 22.56 23.44
C LYS A 13 2.14 22.39 21.93
N VAL A 14 1.16 21.70 21.33
CA VAL A 14 1.24 21.37 19.89
C VAL A 14 1.07 22.65 19.12
N SER A 15 0.22 23.55 19.64
CA SER A 15 0.02 24.92 19.17
C SER A 15 1.31 25.74 19.08
N ASP A 16 2.33 25.42 19.89
CA ASP A 16 3.60 26.16 19.88
C ASP A 16 4.53 25.67 18.76
N LEU A 17 4.23 24.52 18.14
CA LEU A 17 5.02 23.88 17.09
C LEU A 17 4.43 24.02 15.69
N VAL A 18 3.18 24.44 15.58
CA VAL A 18 2.44 24.48 14.31
C VAL A 18 1.89 25.88 14.05
N ASP A 19 2.10 26.37 12.83
CA ASP A 19 1.47 27.62 12.39
C ASP A 19 0.00 27.37 12.08
N LEU A 20 -0.89 27.92 12.88
CA LEU A 20 -2.34 27.80 12.68
C LEU A 20 -2.84 28.84 11.66
N PRO A 21 -3.69 28.45 10.68
CA PRO A 21 -4.27 29.40 9.74
C PRO A 21 -5.12 30.49 10.38
N SER A 22 -5.79 30.18 11.49
CA SER A 22 -6.52 31.12 12.36
C SER A 22 -6.75 30.52 13.75
N ASP A 23 -7.12 31.37 14.72
CA ASP A 23 -7.44 30.96 16.10
C ASP A 23 -8.60 29.96 16.18
N ASP A 24 -9.49 29.94 15.19
CA ASP A 24 -10.62 29.00 15.13
C ASP A 24 -10.15 27.54 15.05
N PHE A 25 -8.92 27.28 14.59
CA PHE A 25 -8.36 25.93 14.49
C PHE A 25 -7.80 25.40 15.81
N THR A 26 -7.63 26.26 16.83
CA THR A 26 -7.11 25.84 18.14
C THR A 26 -7.96 24.75 18.79
N ILE A 27 -9.27 24.71 18.50
CA ILE A 27 -10.19 23.68 19.03
C ILE A 27 -9.87 22.27 18.54
N PHE A 28 -9.14 22.14 17.43
CA PHE A 28 -8.73 20.86 16.85
C PHE A 28 -7.32 20.43 17.30
N ILE A 29 -6.61 21.31 18.00
CA ILE A 29 -5.27 21.03 18.50
C ILE A 29 -5.38 20.50 19.93
N PRO A 30 -4.75 19.35 20.25
CA PRO A 30 -4.78 18.84 21.60
C PRO A 30 -4.14 19.82 22.60
N ASP A 31 -4.87 20.19 23.64
CA ASP A 31 -4.40 21.06 24.72
C ASP A 31 -3.78 20.24 25.87
N PHE A 32 -2.72 19.51 25.56
CA PHE A 32 -1.86 18.88 26.56
C PHE A 32 -0.39 19.09 26.21
N ASN A 33 0.47 19.03 27.23
CA ASN A 33 1.90 19.16 27.03
C ASN A 33 2.49 17.82 26.59
N PHE A 34 3.41 17.84 25.64
CA PHE A 34 4.24 16.69 25.29
C PHE A 34 5.72 17.03 25.48
N LEU A 35 6.50 15.96 25.40
CA LEU A 35 7.93 16.00 25.25
C LEU A 35 8.27 15.64 23.80
N LEU A 36 9.06 16.48 23.13
CA LEU A 36 9.69 16.11 21.86
C LEU A 36 10.99 15.37 22.14
N TYR A 37 11.19 14.29 21.42
CA TYR A 37 12.42 13.50 21.45
C TYR A 37 12.94 13.36 20.02
N ASP A 38 14.18 13.76 19.78
CA ASP A 38 14.85 13.56 18.50
C ASP A 38 15.59 12.22 18.53
N ALA A 39 14.97 11.18 17.96
CA ALA A 39 15.54 9.83 17.95
C ALA A 39 16.90 9.71 17.27
N VAL A 40 17.29 10.66 16.42
CA VAL A 40 18.58 10.63 15.71
C VAL A 40 19.67 11.27 16.57
N ASN A 41 19.37 12.43 17.17
CA ASN A 41 20.38 13.26 17.81
C ASN A 41 20.44 13.11 19.33
N ASP A 42 19.32 12.81 19.99
CA ASP A 42 19.27 12.68 21.44
C ASP A 42 19.82 11.33 21.91
N ASP A 43 20.47 11.31 23.08
CA ASP A 43 20.91 10.06 23.71
C ASP A 43 19.73 9.37 24.40
N LEU A 44 19.51 8.09 24.11
CA LEU A 44 18.43 7.30 24.72
C LEU A 44 18.61 7.08 26.22
N GLU A 45 19.86 7.11 26.70
CA GLU A 45 20.17 6.90 28.12
C GLU A 45 19.80 8.11 28.99
N ASP A 46 19.58 9.28 28.38
CA ASP A 46 19.09 10.45 29.09
C ASP A 46 17.60 10.32 29.48
N TYR A 47 16.90 9.30 28.97
CA TYR A 47 15.46 9.12 29.10
C TYR A 47 15.09 7.80 29.79
N ASP A 48 14.12 7.85 30.70
CA ASP A 48 13.53 6.67 31.36
C ASP A 48 12.44 6.02 30.50
N PHE A 49 12.77 5.75 29.23
CA PHE A 49 11.89 5.03 28.33
C PHE A 49 11.93 3.53 28.62
N ASP A 50 10.79 2.87 28.39
CA ASP A 50 10.76 1.41 28.42
C ASP A 50 11.58 0.81 27.26
N GLU A 51 11.99 -0.44 27.42
CA GLU A 51 12.88 -1.14 26.49
C GLU A 51 12.30 -1.25 25.06
N THR A 52 10.97 -1.28 24.91
CA THR A 52 10.31 -1.40 23.61
C THR A 52 10.40 -0.10 22.82
N LEU A 53 10.22 1.02 23.51
CA LEU A 53 10.37 2.35 22.92
C LEU A 53 11.84 2.64 22.61
N LYS A 54 12.75 2.26 23.51
CA LYS A 54 14.21 2.32 23.25
C LYS A 54 14.60 1.50 22.01
N ALA A 55 14.01 0.32 21.83
CA ALA A 55 14.26 -0.50 20.64
C ALA A 55 13.80 0.22 19.35
N LEU A 56 12.59 0.77 19.34
CA LEU A 56 12.07 1.51 18.18
C LEU A 56 12.94 2.73 17.83
N PHE A 57 13.28 3.54 18.83
CA PHE A 57 14.13 4.71 18.62
C PHE A 57 15.54 4.32 18.18
N THR A 58 16.08 3.20 18.66
CA THR A 58 17.35 2.66 18.15
C THR A 58 17.26 2.36 16.66
N LEU A 59 16.18 1.71 16.19
CA LEU A 59 16.00 1.44 14.76
C LEU A 59 15.94 2.72 13.93
N TRP A 60 15.22 3.74 14.41
CA TRP A 60 15.11 5.02 13.73
C TRP A 60 16.43 5.79 13.68
N ARG A 61 17.17 5.81 14.80
CA ARG A 61 18.51 6.42 14.89
C ARG A 61 19.46 5.89 13.83
N TYR A 62 19.43 4.57 13.60
CA TYR A 62 20.32 3.90 12.66
C TYR A 62 19.74 3.74 11.25
N SER A 63 18.49 4.16 11.00
CA SER A 63 17.75 3.86 9.76
C SER A 63 18.47 4.27 8.47
N GLY A 64 19.12 5.43 8.48
CA GLY A 64 19.91 5.96 7.35
C GLY A 64 21.42 5.70 7.46
N SER A 65 21.88 4.96 8.46
CA SER A 65 23.31 4.73 8.73
C SER A 65 23.79 3.41 8.11
N PRO A 66 25.07 3.34 7.67
CA PRO A 66 25.67 2.09 7.20
C PRO A 66 25.80 1.03 8.31
N GLU A 67 25.70 1.43 9.58
CA GLU A 67 25.68 0.56 10.75
C GLU A 67 24.26 0.06 11.11
N PHE A 68 23.28 0.19 10.21
CA PHE A 68 21.88 -0.19 10.45
C PHE A 68 21.71 -1.57 11.10
N MET A 69 22.43 -2.59 10.62
CA MET A 69 22.36 -3.95 11.17
C MET A 69 22.79 -4.05 12.63
N GLN A 70 23.73 -3.20 13.07
CA GLN A 70 24.08 -3.11 14.49
C GLN A 70 22.94 -2.49 15.30
N GLY A 71 22.23 -1.50 14.72
CA GLY A 71 21.01 -0.94 15.29
C GLY A 71 19.91 -1.99 15.45
N VAL A 72 19.72 -2.85 14.44
CA VAL A 72 18.78 -3.98 14.48
C VAL A 72 19.15 -4.95 15.61
N GLN A 73 20.43 -5.33 15.71
CA GLN A 73 20.89 -6.22 16.78
C GLN A 73 20.62 -5.62 18.17
N LYS A 74 20.98 -4.34 18.37
CA LYS A 74 20.71 -3.63 19.63
C LYS A 74 19.21 -3.58 19.95
N ALA A 75 18.36 -3.33 18.94
CA ALA A 75 16.93 -3.31 19.13
C ALA A 75 16.40 -4.67 19.62
N PHE A 76 16.83 -5.79 19.02
CA PHE A 76 16.43 -7.12 19.51
C PHE A 76 16.98 -7.44 20.91
N GLN A 77 18.17 -6.95 21.26
CA GLN A 77 18.70 -7.07 22.63
C GLN A 77 17.86 -6.33 23.66
N LEU A 78 17.30 -5.17 23.31
CA LEU A 78 16.37 -4.43 24.15
C LEU A 78 15.03 -5.17 24.27
N ILE A 79 14.47 -5.63 23.14
CA ILE A 79 13.21 -6.38 23.09
C ILE A 79 13.28 -7.67 23.92
N LYS A 80 14.41 -8.39 23.90
CA LYS A 80 14.61 -9.61 24.69
C LYS A 80 14.31 -9.43 26.18
N LYS A 81 14.46 -8.22 26.72
CA LYS A 81 14.23 -7.92 28.14
C LYS A 81 12.74 -7.74 28.49
N VAL A 82 11.84 -7.78 27.49
CA VAL A 82 10.41 -7.56 27.70
C VAL A 82 9.75 -8.75 28.40
N ASP A 83 9.01 -8.45 29.47
CA ASP A 83 8.22 -9.39 30.25
C ASP A 83 6.74 -8.91 30.31
N PRO A 84 5.73 -9.81 30.25
CA PRO A 84 5.79 -11.26 30.07
C PRO A 84 6.16 -11.72 28.65
N LYS A 85 6.61 -12.97 28.49
CA LYS A 85 6.92 -13.61 27.19
C LYS A 85 5.81 -13.42 26.12
N ALA A 86 4.54 -13.39 26.50
CA ALA A 86 3.46 -13.15 25.54
C ALA A 86 3.60 -11.78 24.85
N ARG A 87 4.03 -10.77 25.61
CA ARG A 87 4.26 -9.41 25.12
C ARG A 87 5.50 -9.32 24.21
N LEU A 88 6.52 -10.14 24.49
CA LEU A 88 7.72 -10.25 23.67
C LEU A 88 7.37 -10.61 22.22
N LEU A 89 6.51 -11.61 22.02
CA LEU A 89 6.09 -12.04 20.68
C LEU A 89 5.41 -10.92 19.91
N ASP A 90 4.48 -10.20 20.53
CA ASP A 90 3.78 -9.07 19.89
C ASP A 90 4.76 -8.00 19.42
N PHE A 91 5.77 -7.68 20.23
CA PHE A 91 6.79 -6.68 19.88
C PHE A 91 7.75 -7.16 18.79
N VAL A 92 8.19 -8.42 18.85
CA VAL A 92 9.04 -9.01 17.81
C VAL A 92 8.29 -9.03 16.47
N GLN A 93 7.03 -9.44 16.46
CA GLN A 93 6.19 -9.42 15.26
C GLN A 93 6.04 -7.99 14.72
N MET A 94 5.73 -7.02 15.57
CA MET A 94 5.56 -5.62 15.17
C MET A 94 6.84 -5.04 14.56
N ILE A 95 8.00 -5.28 15.17
CA ILE A 95 9.27 -4.76 14.65
C ILE A 95 9.68 -5.45 13.35
N LEU A 96 9.47 -6.76 13.23
CA LEU A 96 9.74 -7.47 11.98
C LEU A 96 8.83 -7.01 10.84
N HIS A 97 7.55 -6.76 11.12
CA HIS A 97 6.62 -6.23 10.13
C HIS A 97 7.04 -4.83 9.66
N TYR A 98 7.39 -3.95 10.61
CA TYR A 98 7.93 -2.63 10.28
C TYR A 98 9.17 -2.72 9.39
N LEU A 99 10.10 -3.61 9.73
CA LEU A 99 11.35 -3.80 8.97
C LEU A 99 11.11 -4.43 7.59
N GLU A 100 10.16 -5.35 7.46
CA GLU A 100 9.74 -5.93 6.17
C GLU A 100 9.21 -4.85 5.22
N VAL A 101 8.45 -3.88 5.73
CA VAL A 101 7.84 -2.82 4.91
C VAL A 101 8.82 -1.68 4.60
N THR A 102 9.86 -1.49 5.41
CA THR A 102 10.77 -0.33 5.30
C THR A 102 12.15 -0.65 4.73
N ARG A 103 12.53 -1.93 4.64
CA ARG A 103 13.86 -2.38 4.17
C ARG A 103 13.76 -3.23 2.92
N ASP A 104 14.90 -3.41 2.26
CA ASP A 104 14.99 -4.29 1.09
C ASP A 104 14.88 -5.77 1.49
N GLU A 105 14.26 -6.58 0.63
CA GLU A 105 14.09 -8.03 0.83
C GLU A 105 15.42 -8.75 1.13
N LYS A 106 16.53 -8.29 0.53
CA LYS A 106 17.86 -8.87 0.75
C LYS A 106 18.36 -8.65 2.18
N GLU A 107 18.03 -7.50 2.78
CA GLU A 107 18.41 -7.18 4.16
C GLU A 107 17.56 -7.96 5.15
N TYR A 108 16.32 -8.30 4.78
CA TYR A 108 15.40 -9.03 5.64
C TYR A 108 15.93 -10.41 6.07
N ILE A 109 16.70 -11.09 5.20
CA ILE A 109 17.36 -12.36 5.53
C ILE A 109 18.31 -12.18 6.72
N ASP A 110 19.13 -11.12 6.70
CA ASP A 110 20.09 -10.83 7.76
C ASP A 110 19.38 -10.37 9.04
N ILE A 111 18.33 -9.55 8.92
CA ILE A 111 17.48 -9.10 10.05
C ILE A 111 16.85 -10.30 10.75
N LYS A 112 16.26 -11.23 9.99
CA LYS A 112 15.66 -12.46 10.53
C LYS A 112 16.69 -13.28 11.31
N LYS A 113 17.90 -13.42 10.75
CA LYS A 113 18.99 -14.16 11.39
C LYS A 113 19.45 -13.50 12.70
N ILE A 114 19.49 -12.18 12.74
CA ILE A 114 19.77 -11.42 13.97
C ILE A 114 18.67 -11.70 15.01
N ALA A 115 17.40 -11.61 14.62
CA ALA A 115 16.27 -11.89 15.51
C ALA A 115 16.33 -13.32 16.10
N GLU A 116 16.60 -14.32 15.26
CA GLU A 116 16.77 -15.73 15.69
C GLU A 116 17.89 -15.92 16.71
N THR A 117 18.96 -15.12 16.58
CA THR A 117 20.14 -15.22 17.43
C THR A 117 19.94 -14.53 18.78
N GLU A 118 19.32 -13.34 18.79
CA GLU A 118 19.19 -12.52 19.99
C GLU A 118 18.01 -12.97 20.89
N ILE A 119 16.92 -13.43 20.28
CA ILE A 119 15.69 -13.82 20.99
C ILE A 119 15.76 -15.29 21.43
N ASP A 120 15.44 -15.55 22.71
CA ASP A 120 15.34 -16.93 23.21
C ASP A 120 14.18 -17.65 22.51
N GLU A 121 14.36 -18.91 22.11
CA GLU A 121 13.40 -19.63 21.26
C GLU A 121 13.16 -18.94 19.89
N GLY A 122 14.11 -18.11 19.43
CA GLY A 122 13.99 -17.26 18.25
C GLY A 122 13.65 -18.00 16.95
N GLU A 123 14.15 -19.22 16.74
CA GLU A 123 13.81 -20.05 15.58
C GLU A 123 12.31 -20.41 15.54
N GLU A 124 11.72 -20.76 16.68
CA GLU A 124 10.29 -21.08 16.80
C GLU A 124 9.43 -19.84 16.56
N TYR A 125 9.82 -18.71 17.16
CA TYR A 125 9.16 -17.43 16.92
C TYR A 125 9.21 -17.03 15.45
N MET A 126 10.37 -17.14 14.81
CA MET A 126 10.53 -16.79 13.40
C MET A 126 9.74 -17.70 12.48
N GLY A 127 9.64 -19.00 12.79
CA GLY A 127 8.76 -19.92 12.07
C GLY A 127 7.29 -19.48 12.13
N THR A 128 6.83 -19.11 13.33
CA THR A 128 5.45 -18.64 13.54
C THR A 128 5.17 -17.33 12.81
N ILE A 129 6.06 -16.34 12.93
CA ILE A 129 5.90 -15.03 12.27
C ILE A 129 5.96 -15.16 10.75
N ALA A 130 6.85 -16.00 10.21
CA ALA A 130 6.90 -16.27 8.78
C ALA A 130 5.60 -16.89 8.25
N GLU A 131 4.97 -17.78 9.02
CA GLU A 131 3.67 -18.34 8.65
C GLU A 131 2.55 -17.29 8.68
N MET A 132 2.56 -16.40 9.68
CA MET A 132 1.61 -15.30 9.76
C MET A 132 1.71 -14.37 8.55
N PHE A 133 2.92 -13.94 8.18
CA PHE A 133 3.13 -13.06 7.02
C PHE A 133 2.77 -13.75 5.70
N ARG A 134 3.04 -15.05 5.54
CA ARG A 134 2.55 -15.81 4.37
C ARG A 134 1.03 -15.76 4.27
N ARG A 135 0.34 -16.08 5.36
CA ARG A 135 -1.13 -16.05 5.41
C ARG A 135 -1.68 -14.65 5.10
N GLU A 136 -1.13 -13.60 5.70
CA GLU A 136 -1.53 -12.21 5.41
C GLU A 136 -1.23 -11.82 3.96
N GLY A 137 -0.15 -12.33 3.37
CA GLY A 137 0.18 -12.16 1.96
C GLY A 137 -0.85 -12.82 1.02
N ASP A 138 -1.23 -14.05 1.33
CA ASP A 138 -2.25 -14.80 0.59
C ASP A 138 -3.63 -14.11 0.69
N GLU A 139 -4.04 -13.72 1.90
CA GLU A 139 -5.30 -12.99 2.14
C GLU A 139 -5.33 -11.65 1.39
N ARG A 140 -4.23 -10.87 1.41
CA ARG A 140 -4.11 -9.62 0.64
C ARG A 140 -4.19 -9.85 -0.86
N THR A 141 -3.69 -10.98 -1.35
CA THR A 141 -3.74 -11.34 -2.76
C THR A 141 -5.15 -11.77 -3.17
N GLU A 142 -5.82 -12.58 -2.35
CA GLU A 142 -7.22 -12.95 -2.56
C GLU A 142 -8.15 -11.73 -2.53
N GLN A 143 -7.98 -10.82 -1.58
CA GLN A 143 -8.77 -9.59 -1.51
C GLN A 143 -8.57 -8.72 -2.76
N ARG A 144 -7.34 -8.54 -3.23
CA ARG A 144 -7.06 -7.82 -4.49
C ARG A 144 -7.72 -8.51 -5.68
N PHE A 145 -7.61 -9.84 -5.76
CA PHE A 145 -8.28 -10.61 -6.81
C PHE A 145 -9.80 -10.40 -6.80
N LEU A 146 -10.44 -10.46 -5.62
CA LEU A 146 -11.89 -10.25 -5.50
C LEU A 146 -12.31 -8.82 -5.87
N GLN A 147 -11.48 -7.81 -5.59
CA GLN A 147 -11.73 -6.42 -5.97
C GLN A 147 -11.54 -6.17 -7.46
N GLU A 148 -10.53 -6.78 -8.09
CA GLU A 148 -10.18 -6.58 -9.49
C GLU A 148 -10.98 -7.50 -10.44
N LYS A 149 -11.44 -8.65 -9.96
CA LYS A 149 -12.19 -9.64 -10.76
C LYS A 149 -13.38 -9.01 -11.51
N PRO A 150 -14.28 -8.23 -10.88
CA PRO A 150 -15.38 -7.59 -11.61
C PRO A 150 -14.92 -6.66 -12.73
N ILE A 151 -13.76 -6.00 -12.57
CA ILE A 151 -13.18 -5.13 -13.60
C ILE A 151 -12.71 -5.97 -14.79
N TRP A 152 -12.01 -7.06 -14.53
CA TRP A 152 -11.55 -7.98 -15.59
C TRP A 152 -12.70 -8.69 -16.29
N GLU A 153 -13.72 -9.11 -15.56
CA GLU A 153 -14.94 -9.69 -16.13
C GLU A 153 -15.63 -8.68 -17.05
N LYS A 154 -15.83 -7.43 -16.60
CA LYS A 154 -16.43 -6.38 -17.43
C LYS A 154 -15.58 -6.05 -18.67
N GLN A 155 -14.25 -5.97 -18.53
CA GLN A 155 -13.37 -5.74 -19.68
C GLN A 155 -13.39 -6.91 -20.68
N SER A 156 -13.46 -8.14 -20.18
CA SER A 156 -13.55 -9.34 -21.01
C SER A 156 -14.88 -9.39 -21.75
N GLU A 157 -15.98 -9.06 -21.08
CA GLU A 157 -17.30 -8.97 -21.72
C GLU A 157 -17.29 -7.89 -22.80
N LEU A 158 -16.83 -6.68 -22.48
CA LEU A 158 -16.73 -5.56 -23.42
C LEU A 158 -15.96 -5.95 -24.69
N LYS A 159 -14.74 -6.48 -24.53
CA LYS A 159 -13.90 -6.89 -25.66
C LYS A 159 -14.57 -7.98 -26.49
N THR A 160 -15.22 -8.95 -25.83
CA THR A 160 -15.95 -10.02 -26.50
C THR A 160 -17.08 -9.48 -27.36
N THR A 161 -17.90 -8.58 -26.81
CA THR A 161 -19.03 -7.98 -27.53
C THR A 161 -18.56 -7.13 -28.71
N GLN A 162 -17.50 -6.33 -28.54
CA GLN A 162 -16.86 -5.58 -29.62
C GLN A 162 -16.39 -6.50 -30.76
N GLU A 163 -15.70 -7.60 -30.41
CA GLU A 163 -15.22 -8.57 -31.40
C GLU A 163 -16.37 -9.30 -32.11
N MET A 164 -17.42 -9.65 -31.39
CA MET A 164 -18.63 -10.26 -31.95
C MET A 164 -19.34 -9.32 -32.94
N LEU A 165 -19.48 -8.04 -32.61
CA LEU A 165 -20.03 -7.01 -33.50
C LEU A 165 -19.19 -6.83 -34.76
N VAL A 166 -17.86 -6.74 -34.63
CA VAL A 166 -16.99 -6.66 -35.81
C VAL A 166 -17.12 -7.94 -36.66
N LYS A 167 -17.28 -9.10 -36.04
CA LYS A 167 -17.45 -10.39 -36.74
C LYS A 167 -18.79 -10.47 -37.47
N SER A 168 -19.90 -10.01 -36.87
CA SER A 168 -21.22 -10.02 -37.53
C SER A 168 -21.22 -9.12 -38.77
N LEU A 169 -20.64 -7.93 -38.68
CA LEU A 169 -20.51 -7.01 -39.81
C LEU A 169 -19.67 -7.61 -40.94
N LYS A 170 -18.55 -8.28 -40.62
CA LYS A 170 -17.74 -9.00 -41.62
C LYS A 170 -18.53 -10.12 -42.28
N MET A 171 -19.34 -10.87 -41.54
CA MET A 171 -20.15 -11.97 -42.09
C MET A 171 -21.24 -11.48 -43.05
N ARG A 172 -21.77 -10.27 -42.84
CA ARG A 172 -22.86 -9.73 -43.67
C ARG A 172 -22.37 -8.91 -44.87
N PHE A 173 -21.27 -8.17 -44.70
CA PHE A 173 -20.85 -7.16 -45.67
C PHE A 173 -19.42 -7.41 -46.23
N ASP A 174 -18.83 -8.57 -45.93
CA ASP A 174 -17.49 -9.06 -46.31
C ASP A 174 -16.30 -8.21 -45.81
N LEU A 175 -16.33 -6.89 -45.99
CA LEU A 175 -15.24 -5.97 -45.65
C LEU A 175 -15.70 -4.87 -44.68
N VAL A 176 -15.12 -4.87 -43.48
CA VAL A 176 -15.30 -3.80 -42.49
C VAL A 176 -14.04 -2.92 -42.46
N LYS A 177 -14.22 -1.64 -42.79
CA LYS A 177 -13.14 -0.63 -42.80
C LYS A 177 -12.49 -0.50 -41.42
N PRO A 178 -11.17 -0.23 -41.32
CA PRO A 178 -10.48 -0.07 -40.03
C PRO A 178 -11.12 0.97 -39.11
N ASN A 179 -11.54 2.12 -39.64
CA ASN A 179 -12.19 3.19 -38.87
C ASN A 179 -13.43 2.70 -38.09
N ILE A 180 -14.28 1.89 -38.72
CA ILE A 180 -15.49 1.33 -38.08
C ILE A 180 -15.10 0.40 -36.92
N LYS A 181 -14.04 -0.41 -37.09
CA LYS A 181 -13.55 -1.30 -36.02
C LYS A 181 -12.98 -0.53 -34.85
N GLU A 182 -12.31 0.58 -35.11
CA GLU A 182 -11.76 1.47 -34.08
C GLU A 182 -12.88 2.15 -33.31
N GLN A 183 -13.88 2.72 -34.00
CA GLN A 183 -15.08 3.29 -33.38
C GLN A 183 -15.79 2.29 -32.46
N ILE A 184 -16.01 1.06 -32.92
CA ILE A 184 -16.60 -0.01 -32.08
C ILE A 184 -15.75 -0.29 -30.84
N ARG A 185 -14.41 -0.31 -30.97
CA ARG A 185 -13.50 -0.56 -29.85
C ARG A 185 -13.44 0.58 -28.83
N PHE A 186 -13.81 1.79 -29.23
CA PHE A 186 -13.90 2.93 -28.32
C PHE A 186 -15.14 2.90 -27.44
N ILE A 187 -16.22 2.21 -27.86
CA ILE A 187 -17.44 2.09 -27.05
C ILE A 187 -17.15 1.27 -25.79
N GLN A 188 -17.39 1.89 -24.63
CA GLN A 188 -17.18 1.29 -23.30
C GLN A 188 -18.48 0.76 -22.65
N ASP A 189 -19.61 0.97 -23.32
CA ASP A 189 -20.93 0.55 -22.86
C ASP A 189 -21.37 -0.75 -23.55
N VAL A 190 -21.58 -1.81 -22.75
CA VAL A 190 -21.91 -3.15 -23.24
C VAL A 190 -23.32 -3.20 -23.83
N ASP A 191 -24.27 -2.47 -23.25
CA ASP A 191 -25.66 -2.44 -23.73
C ASP A 191 -25.73 -1.77 -25.11
N THR A 192 -25.06 -0.64 -25.29
CA THR A 192 -24.89 0.00 -26.59
C THR A 192 -24.26 -0.94 -27.62
N LEU A 193 -23.24 -1.70 -27.24
CA LEU A 193 -22.62 -2.68 -28.13
C LEU A 193 -23.56 -3.84 -28.50
N ASN A 194 -24.39 -4.30 -27.56
CA ASN A 194 -25.40 -5.33 -27.81
C ASN A 194 -26.52 -4.82 -28.74
N ASP A 195 -26.99 -3.59 -28.53
CA ASP A 195 -27.97 -2.95 -29.42
C ASP A 195 -27.41 -2.80 -30.84
N LEU A 196 -26.16 -2.33 -30.97
CA LEU A 196 -25.47 -2.27 -32.26
C LEU A 196 -25.29 -3.67 -32.87
N PHE A 197 -25.00 -4.69 -32.05
CA PHE A 197 -24.92 -6.08 -32.51
C PHE A 197 -26.25 -6.55 -33.10
N GLU A 198 -27.39 -6.28 -32.46
CA GLU A 198 -28.69 -6.59 -33.04
C GLU A 198 -28.98 -5.80 -34.32
N MET A 199 -28.69 -4.49 -34.31
CA MET A 199 -28.89 -3.62 -35.48
C MET A 199 -28.01 -4.05 -36.65
N SER A 200 -26.85 -4.64 -36.37
CA SER A 200 -25.96 -5.20 -37.38
C SER A 200 -26.63 -6.28 -38.23
N PHE A 201 -27.73 -6.90 -37.78
CA PHE A 201 -28.54 -7.84 -38.57
C PHE A 201 -29.76 -7.21 -39.24
N LYS A 202 -30.22 -6.05 -38.76
CA LYS A 202 -31.41 -5.34 -39.25
C LYS A 202 -31.07 -4.36 -40.38
N CYS A 203 -29.86 -3.81 -40.41
CA CYS A 203 -29.41 -2.89 -41.46
C CYS A 203 -29.36 -3.58 -42.84
N SER A 204 -29.64 -2.83 -43.91
CA SER A 204 -29.59 -3.31 -45.29
C SER A 204 -28.20 -3.15 -45.92
N SER A 205 -27.38 -2.21 -45.42
CA SER A 205 -26.00 -1.99 -45.90
C SER A 205 -25.04 -1.59 -44.76
N ILE A 206 -23.74 -1.55 -45.08
CA ILE A 206 -22.70 -1.11 -44.14
C ILE A 206 -22.74 0.41 -43.91
N GLU A 207 -23.19 1.19 -44.89
CA GLU A 207 -23.38 2.64 -44.77
C GLU A 207 -24.48 2.95 -43.76
N GLU A 208 -25.62 2.27 -43.84
CA GLU A 208 -26.72 2.42 -42.86
C GLU A 208 -26.26 2.12 -41.43
N PHE A 209 -25.43 1.09 -41.26
CA PHE A 209 -24.83 0.78 -39.97
C PHE A 209 -23.83 1.86 -39.51
N THR A 210 -23.04 2.41 -40.44
CA THR A 210 -22.04 3.45 -40.12
C THR A 210 -22.72 4.73 -39.64
N ASP A 211 -23.82 5.14 -40.29
CA ASP A 211 -24.62 6.31 -39.86
C ASP A 211 -25.20 6.12 -38.44
N LEU A 212 -25.58 4.89 -38.08
CA LEU A 212 -26.05 4.56 -36.72
C LEU A 212 -24.90 4.61 -35.71
N LEU A 213 -23.74 4.05 -36.06
CA LEU A 213 -22.55 4.06 -35.23
C LEU A 213 -22.10 5.50 -34.93
N GLU A 214 -22.08 6.37 -35.93
CA GLU A 214 -21.71 7.79 -35.79
C GLU A 214 -22.61 8.50 -34.78
N LYS A 215 -23.93 8.34 -34.87
CA LYS A 215 -24.90 8.92 -33.91
C LYS A 215 -24.70 8.48 -32.46
N VAL A 216 -24.19 7.26 -32.27
CA VAL A 216 -23.93 6.69 -30.95
C VAL A 216 -22.58 7.16 -30.41
N THR A 217 -21.61 7.46 -31.27
CA THR A 217 -20.27 7.93 -30.89
C THR A 217 -20.09 9.46 -30.85
N GLU A 218 -21.04 10.23 -31.40
CA GLU A 218 -21.03 11.71 -31.38
C GLU A 218 -21.64 12.34 -30.11
N ASN A 219 -22.24 11.54 -29.23
CA ASN A 219 -22.64 11.93 -27.87
C ASN A 219 -21.60 11.47 -26.84
#